data_AF-A0A7V2W9J5-F1
#
_entry.id   AF-A0A7V2W9J5-F1
#
_cell.length_a   1.000
_cell.length_b   1.000
_cell.length_c   1.000
_cell.angle_alpha   90.00
_cell.angle_beta   90.00
_cell.angle_gamma   90.00
#
_symmetry.space_group_name_H-M   'P 1'
#
loop_
_entity.id
_entity.type
_entity.pdbx_description
1 polymer ?
#
loop_
_entity_poly.entity_id
_entity_poly.type
_entity_poly.pdbx_seq_one_letter_code
_entity_poly.pdbx_strand_id
1 'polypeptide(L)'
;MEDGAGDREVVDRLAAYGLEVEATPGEGGGTAYLLRGRTYAYRHLIKAEGGLWEPEAARWRIGDATRLAALAKRLAEAPSGLAEAAQPFEATPVKHYHGHRARLRERFMKATPEALADYELLELLLFFSIHRRDTKPIAKDMIARFGGLGGVLGADPEQYRDCFGLDPGRVEEGDRRRPVYEDDLRFTQVLLKAVHEFLRRVLREEVRERPVIGSWSALMDYLKVAMSHEPREHFRILFLDRKNILIGDEVQSRGTVDHTPLYPREVVKRALELGASAIIMVHNHPSGDPTPSKADIEMTRQVVQALAAVDITVHDHVVIGKNRHASFRSLRLI
;
A
#
# COMPACT_ATOMS: atom_id res chain seq x y z
N MET A 1 57.25 -20.31 13.55
CA MET A 1 56.02 -21.00 14.01
C MET A 1 55.42 -20.28 15.23
N GLU A 2 55.34 -18.94 15.19
CA GLU A 2 54.78 -18.13 16.29
C GLU A 2 53.50 -17.37 15.92
N ASP A 3 53.10 -17.32 14.63
CA ASP A 3 51.92 -16.54 14.17
C ASP A 3 50.55 -17.14 14.56
N GLY A 4 50.46 -18.43 14.86
CA GLY A 4 49.16 -19.11 15.07
C GLY A 4 48.49 -18.87 16.42
N ALA A 5 49.24 -18.40 17.44
CA ALA A 5 48.70 -18.19 18.79
C ALA A 5 48.00 -16.83 18.93
N GLY A 6 48.56 -15.78 18.31
CA GLY A 6 48.01 -14.42 18.34
C GLY A 6 46.69 -14.29 17.57
N ASP A 7 46.56 -14.98 16.44
CA ASP A 7 45.33 -14.98 15.65
C ASP A 7 44.17 -15.64 16.40
N ARG A 8 44.43 -16.70 17.18
CA ARG A 8 43.40 -17.38 17.96
C ARG A 8 42.87 -16.52 19.11
N GLU A 9 43.74 -15.81 19.80
CA GLU A 9 43.36 -14.87 20.85
C GLU A 9 42.50 -13.71 20.29
N VAL A 10 42.86 -13.19 19.10
CA VAL A 10 42.07 -12.16 18.42
C VAL A 10 40.70 -12.68 18.02
N VAL A 11 40.60 -13.92 17.50
CA VAL A 11 39.34 -14.56 17.16
C VAL A 11 38.45 -14.74 18.39
N ASP A 12 39.00 -15.23 19.50
CA ASP A 12 38.26 -15.42 20.75
C ASP A 12 37.75 -14.08 21.32
N ARG A 13 38.56 -13.01 21.23
CA ARG A 13 38.15 -11.66 21.60
C ARG A 13 37.00 -11.15 20.73
N LEU A 14 37.04 -11.40 19.42
CA LEU A 14 35.96 -11.01 18.50
C LEU A 14 34.68 -11.82 18.74
N ALA A 15 34.81 -13.10 19.11
CA ALA A 15 33.69 -13.95 19.49
C ALA A 15 32.92 -13.40 20.71
N ALA A 16 33.61 -12.76 21.67
CA ALA A 16 32.97 -12.08 22.80
C ALA A 16 32.03 -10.92 22.37
N TYR A 17 32.22 -10.36 21.18
CA TYR A 17 31.33 -9.35 20.57
C TYR A 17 30.27 -9.97 19.64
N GLY A 18 30.17 -11.29 19.58
CA GLY A 18 29.25 -12.01 18.69
C GLY A 18 29.66 -11.98 17.22
N LEU A 19 30.96 -11.84 16.95
CA LEU A 19 31.54 -11.94 15.61
C LEU A 19 32.17 -13.32 15.41
N GLU A 20 31.76 -14.00 14.35
CA GLU A 20 32.37 -15.26 13.91
C GLU A 20 33.44 -14.97 12.87
N VAL A 21 34.63 -15.54 13.03
CA VAL A 21 35.79 -15.31 12.15
C VAL A 21 36.22 -16.62 11.50
N GLU A 22 36.37 -16.62 10.18
CA GLU A 22 36.85 -17.77 9.40
C GLU A 22 38.07 -17.33 8.57
N ALA A 23 39.21 -18.01 8.75
CA ALA A 23 40.42 -17.73 7.97
C ALA A 23 40.31 -18.32 6.55
N THR A 24 40.70 -17.55 5.54
CA THR A 24 40.66 -17.93 4.12
C THR A 24 41.96 -17.52 3.42
N PRO A 25 42.37 -18.19 2.33
CA PRO A 25 43.49 -17.72 1.52
C PRO A 25 43.26 -16.29 1.00
N GLY A 26 44.25 -15.42 1.22
CA GLY A 26 44.31 -14.05 0.75
C GLY A 26 44.93 -13.93 -0.64
N GLU A 27 44.73 -12.79 -1.29
CA GLU A 27 45.38 -12.50 -2.57
C GLU A 27 46.89 -12.27 -2.33
N GLY A 28 47.75 -13.01 -3.04
CA GLY A 28 49.21 -12.89 -2.90
C GLY A 28 49.87 -13.83 -1.87
N GLY A 29 49.15 -14.85 -1.39
CA GLY A 29 49.73 -15.90 -0.51
C GLY A 29 49.67 -15.62 0.99
N GLY A 30 49.02 -14.53 1.42
CA GLY A 30 48.71 -14.25 2.82
C GLY A 30 47.38 -14.86 3.30
N THR A 31 47.02 -14.64 4.56
CA THR A 31 45.73 -15.06 5.15
C THR A 31 44.77 -13.86 5.22
N ALA A 32 43.55 -14.03 4.70
CA ALA A 32 42.44 -13.09 4.88
C ALA A 32 41.39 -13.69 5.84
N TYR A 33 40.51 -12.85 6.37
CA TYR A 33 39.53 -13.24 7.39
C TYR A 33 38.12 -12.86 6.99
N LEU A 34 37.20 -13.83 7.06
CA LEU A 34 35.78 -13.65 6.79
C LEU A 34 35.02 -13.51 8.10
N LEU A 35 34.18 -12.48 8.21
CA LEU A 35 33.41 -12.13 9.40
C LEU A 35 31.90 -12.35 9.17
N ARG A 36 31.25 -13.01 10.13
CA ARG A 36 29.80 -13.24 10.24
C ARG A 36 29.29 -12.95 11.66
N GLY A 37 27.99 -13.15 11.90
CA GLY A 37 27.34 -12.87 13.19
C GLY A 37 26.85 -11.43 13.30
N ARG A 38 27.13 -10.76 14.43
CA ARG A 38 26.65 -9.41 14.79
C ARG A 38 27.34 -8.27 14.03
N THR A 39 27.70 -8.48 12.76
CA THR A 39 28.49 -7.54 11.95
C THR A 39 27.79 -6.19 11.73
N TYR A 40 26.45 -6.14 11.73
CA TYR A 40 25.70 -4.90 11.50
C TYR A 40 25.94 -3.83 12.56
N ALA A 41 26.08 -4.23 13.84
CA ALA A 41 26.34 -3.33 14.95
C ALA A 41 27.70 -2.62 14.81
N TYR A 42 28.68 -3.35 14.25
CA TYR A 42 30.06 -2.91 14.15
C TYR A 42 30.48 -2.52 12.73
N ARG A 43 29.53 -2.43 11.79
CA ARG A 43 29.78 -2.18 10.35
C ARG A 43 30.66 -0.97 10.05
N HIS A 44 30.61 0.05 10.91
CA HIS A 44 31.41 1.27 10.75
C HIS A 44 32.87 1.03 11.15
N LEU A 45 33.12 0.26 12.22
CA LEU A 45 34.46 -0.16 12.65
C LEU A 45 35.07 -1.16 11.66
N ILE A 46 34.27 -2.12 11.18
CA ILE A 46 34.72 -3.10 10.19
C ILE A 46 35.15 -2.40 8.89
N LYS A 47 34.40 -1.39 8.42
CA LYS A 47 34.79 -0.57 7.27
C LYS A 47 36.06 0.26 7.53
N ALA A 48 36.21 0.81 8.73
CA ALA A 48 37.37 1.62 9.10
C ALA A 48 38.67 0.81 9.03
N GLU A 49 38.61 -0.48 9.36
CA GLU A 49 39.74 -1.42 9.23
C GLU A 49 39.86 -2.06 7.83
N GLY A 50 39.24 -1.43 6.83
CA GLY A 50 39.33 -1.85 5.43
C GLY A 50 38.57 -3.13 5.11
N GLY A 51 37.53 -3.46 5.90
CA GLY A 51 36.64 -4.56 5.62
C GLY A 51 35.81 -4.31 4.35
N LEU A 52 35.86 -5.27 3.43
CA LEU A 52 35.09 -5.27 2.18
C LEU A 52 33.86 -6.17 2.33
N TRP A 53 32.69 -5.69 1.91
CA TRP A 53 31.48 -6.50 1.92
C TRP A 53 31.44 -7.38 0.67
N GLU A 54 31.27 -8.69 0.87
CA GLU A 54 31.07 -9.68 -0.19
C GLU A 54 29.57 -10.02 -0.29
N PRO A 55 28.83 -9.46 -1.27
CA PRO A 55 27.38 -9.58 -1.34
C PRO A 55 26.90 -11.02 -1.55
N GLU A 56 27.67 -11.80 -2.30
CA GLU A 56 27.32 -13.18 -2.70
C GLU A 56 27.34 -14.16 -1.51
N ALA A 57 28.16 -13.88 -0.50
CA ALA A 57 28.32 -14.75 0.68
C ALA A 57 27.75 -14.14 1.99
N ALA A 58 27.22 -12.91 1.90
CA ALA A 58 26.78 -12.08 3.03
C ALA A 58 27.84 -12.00 4.15
N ARG A 59 29.09 -11.77 3.76
CA ARG A 59 30.27 -11.77 4.64
C ARG A 59 31.05 -10.47 4.51
N TRP A 60 31.78 -10.11 5.57
CA TRP A 60 32.83 -9.09 5.46
C TRP A 60 34.19 -9.78 5.33
N ARG A 61 35.04 -9.29 4.44
CA ARG A 61 36.42 -9.75 4.27
C ARG A 61 37.40 -8.70 4.80
N ILE A 62 38.30 -9.12 5.68
CA ILE A 62 39.45 -8.34 6.15
C ILE A 62 40.73 -8.94 5.57
N GLY A 63 41.60 -8.08 5.05
CA GLY A 63 42.72 -8.50 4.21
C GLY A 63 43.90 -9.17 4.92
N ASP A 64 44.08 -8.91 6.22
CA ASP A 64 45.24 -9.40 6.98
C ASP A 64 44.96 -9.46 8.50
N ALA A 65 45.84 -10.13 9.24
CA ALA A 65 45.75 -10.32 10.69
C ALA A 65 45.92 -9.00 11.47
N THR A 66 46.73 -8.08 10.96
CA THR A 66 46.97 -6.77 11.60
C THR A 66 45.69 -5.95 11.67
N ARG A 67 44.90 -5.92 10.60
CA ARG A 67 43.59 -5.25 10.55
C ARG A 67 42.55 -5.96 11.41
N LEU A 68 42.58 -7.29 11.47
CA LEU A 68 41.69 -8.05 12.34
C LEU A 68 41.98 -7.74 13.82
N ALA A 69 43.26 -7.67 14.21
CA ALA A 69 43.69 -7.28 15.54
C ALA A 69 43.36 -5.82 15.86
N ALA A 70 43.50 -4.91 14.89
CA ALA A 70 43.10 -3.52 15.03
C ALA A 70 41.59 -3.36 15.23
N LEU A 71 40.78 -4.17 14.54
CA LEU A 71 39.33 -4.24 14.77
C LEU A 71 39.02 -4.70 16.19
N ALA A 72 39.65 -5.77 16.67
CA ALA A 72 39.47 -6.26 18.04
C ALA A 72 39.87 -5.22 19.10
N LYS A 73 40.96 -4.48 18.85
CA LYS A 73 41.42 -3.38 19.70
C LYS A 73 40.42 -2.23 19.73
N ARG A 74 39.92 -1.78 18.57
CA ARG A 74 38.91 -0.72 18.51
C ARG A 74 37.57 -1.11 19.14
N LEU A 75 37.18 -2.38 19.03
CA LEU A 75 36.00 -2.89 19.72
C LEU A 75 36.15 -2.84 21.24
N ALA A 76 37.38 -3.05 21.75
CA ALA A 76 37.69 -2.94 23.17
C ALA A 76 37.85 -1.48 23.65
N GLU A 77 38.31 -0.58 22.80
CA GLU A 77 38.55 0.84 23.11
C GLU A 77 37.35 1.75 22.79
N ALA A 78 36.37 1.27 22.03
CA ALA A 78 35.14 2.00 21.79
C ALA A 78 34.48 2.31 23.15
N PRO A 79 34.07 3.57 23.41
CA PRO A 79 33.45 3.92 24.68
C PRO A 79 32.29 2.97 24.94
N SER A 80 32.21 2.45 26.17
CA SER A 80 31.14 1.57 26.64
C SER A 80 29.81 2.34 26.73
N GLY A 81 29.32 2.82 25.61
CA GLY A 81 27.93 3.21 25.42
C GLY A 81 27.15 1.95 25.09
N LEU A 82 26.32 1.50 26.04
CA LEU A 82 25.40 0.37 25.94
C LEU A 82 26.05 -1.03 25.88
N ALA A 83 27.11 -1.24 26.66
CA ALA A 83 27.74 -2.56 26.86
C ALA A 83 27.68 -3.05 28.32
N GLU A 84 26.67 -2.66 29.11
CA GLU A 84 26.18 -3.47 30.22
C GLU A 84 24.92 -4.23 29.76
N ALA A 85 25.15 -5.41 29.18
CA ALA A 85 24.22 -6.52 29.16
C ALA A 85 25.00 -7.81 28.89
N ALA A 86 26.00 -8.07 29.73
CA ALA A 86 26.43 -9.44 30.03
C ALA A 86 25.40 -10.05 31.00
N GLN A 87 24.19 -10.24 30.51
CA GLN A 87 23.28 -11.26 31.01
C GLN A 87 23.10 -12.26 29.86
N PRO A 88 22.94 -13.57 30.12
CA PRO A 88 22.33 -14.43 29.12
C PRO A 88 21.05 -13.69 28.68
N PHE A 89 20.92 -13.46 27.37
CA PHE A 89 19.77 -12.76 26.82
C PHE A 89 18.50 -13.59 27.09
N GLU A 90 17.94 -13.47 28.29
CA GLU A 90 16.50 -13.35 28.40
C GLU A 90 16.15 -12.19 27.50
N ALA A 91 15.35 -12.51 26.48
CA ALA A 91 15.11 -11.61 25.39
C ALA A 91 14.68 -10.24 25.90
N THR A 92 15.60 -9.27 25.87
CA THR A 92 15.23 -7.87 25.99
C THR A 92 14.17 -7.67 24.92
N PRO A 93 12.95 -7.21 25.28
CA PRO A 93 11.79 -7.36 24.43
C PRO A 93 12.14 -6.80 23.07
N VAL A 94 12.23 -7.70 22.09
CA VAL A 94 12.53 -7.38 20.71
C VAL A 94 11.64 -6.20 20.38
N LYS A 95 12.22 -5.04 20.06
CA LYS A 95 11.45 -3.87 19.58
C LYS A 95 10.39 -4.43 18.63
N HIS A 96 9.11 -4.33 19.01
CA HIS A 96 8.03 -5.24 18.61
C HIS A 96 7.95 -5.50 17.09
N TYR A 97 8.49 -4.58 16.30
CA TYR A 97 8.49 -4.49 14.84
C TYR A 97 9.30 -5.58 14.11
N HIS A 98 10.45 -6.04 14.63
CA HIS A 98 11.33 -6.94 13.87
C HIS A 98 10.74 -8.35 13.68
N GLY A 99 9.99 -8.84 14.67
CA GLY A 99 9.23 -10.09 14.55
C GLY A 99 7.79 -9.87 14.08
N HIS A 100 7.21 -8.67 14.27
CA HIS A 100 5.82 -8.40 13.90
C HIS A 100 5.57 -8.60 12.41
N ARG A 101 6.44 -8.07 11.54
CA ARG A 101 6.26 -8.22 10.09
C ARG A 101 6.28 -9.68 9.63
N ALA A 102 7.21 -10.48 10.17
CA ALA A 102 7.33 -11.90 9.84
C ALA A 102 6.13 -12.69 10.37
N ARG A 103 5.75 -12.49 11.64
CA ARG A 103 4.59 -13.13 12.26
C ARG A 103 3.29 -12.77 11.55
N LEU A 104 3.13 -11.51 11.12
CA LEU A 104 1.92 -11.07 10.44
C LEU A 104 1.81 -11.68 9.04
N ARG A 105 2.92 -11.76 8.28
CA ARG A 105 2.97 -12.47 6.99
C ARG A 105 2.66 -13.95 7.15
N GLU A 106 3.29 -14.60 8.13
CA GLU A 106 3.04 -16.02 8.41
C GLU A 106 1.57 -16.26 8.79
N ARG A 107 1.00 -15.38 9.64
CA ARG A 107 -0.41 -15.46 10.01
C ARG A 107 -1.32 -15.25 8.81
N PHE A 108 -1.04 -14.29 7.92
CA PHE A 108 -1.81 -14.11 6.68
C PHE A 108 -1.78 -15.36 5.78
N MET A 109 -0.63 -16.03 5.66
CA MET A 109 -0.50 -17.23 4.84
C MET A 109 -1.16 -18.47 5.47
N LYS A 110 -1.28 -18.52 6.81
CA LYS A 110 -1.84 -19.66 7.55
C LYS A 110 -3.29 -19.50 7.96
N ALA A 111 -3.76 -18.26 8.12
CA ALA A 111 -5.11 -17.97 8.59
C ALA A 111 -6.09 -17.86 7.42
N THR A 112 -7.39 -18.02 7.69
CA THR A 112 -8.43 -17.62 6.75
C THR A 112 -8.49 -16.09 6.65
N PRO A 113 -8.86 -15.51 5.49
CA PRO A 113 -8.85 -14.06 5.27
C PRO A 113 -9.60 -13.23 6.34
N GLU A 114 -10.60 -13.80 6.98
CA GLU A 114 -11.46 -13.16 7.99
C GLU A 114 -10.79 -13.02 9.37
N ALA A 115 -9.61 -13.63 9.57
CA ALA A 115 -8.91 -13.63 10.85
C ALA A 115 -8.10 -12.36 11.12
N LEU A 116 -7.95 -11.47 10.14
CA LEU A 116 -7.17 -10.24 10.24
C LEU A 116 -8.06 -9.02 10.29
N ALA A 117 -7.69 -8.05 11.12
CA ALA A 117 -8.34 -6.74 11.11
C ALA A 117 -7.92 -5.93 9.87
N ASP A 118 -8.78 -5.03 9.41
CA ASP A 118 -8.52 -4.15 8.25
C ASP A 118 -7.16 -3.44 8.31
N TYR A 119 -6.80 -2.90 9.48
CA TYR A 119 -5.52 -2.22 9.64
C TYR A 119 -4.33 -3.17 9.48
N GLU A 120 -4.48 -4.46 9.81
CA GLU A 120 -3.43 -5.46 9.66
C GLU A 120 -3.25 -5.87 8.19
N LEU A 121 -4.33 -5.93 7.41
CA LEU A 121 -4.26 -6.08 5.96
C LEU A 121 -3.54 -4.89 5.31
N LEU A 122 -3.84 -3.68 5.77
CA LEU A 122 -3.14 -2.48 5.31
C LEU A 122 -1.65 -2.50 5.71
N GLU A 123 -1.31 -2.94 6.92
CA GLU A 123 0.09 -3.11 7.34
C GLU A 123 0.86 -4.04 6.39
N LEU A 124 0.26 -5.14 5.92
CA LEU A 124 0.90 -6.06 4.97
C LEU A 124 1.26 -5.36 3.65
N LEU A 125 0.37 -4.49 3.14
CA LEU A 125 0.65 -3.69 1.95
C LEU A 125 1.76 -2.66 2.24
N LEU A 126 1.65 -1.93 3.35
CA LEU A 126 2.65 -0.93 3.75
C LEU A 126 4.03 -1.55 4.00
N PHE A 127 4.14 -2.86 4.24
CA PHE A 127 5.44 -3.50 4.35
C PHE A 127 6.25 -3.50 3.06
N PHE A 128 5.60 -3.40 1.89
CA PHE A 128 6.25 -3.34 0.59
C PHE A 128 6.74 -1.94 0.24
N SER A 129 6.14 -0.90 0.82
CA SER A 129 6.48 0.50 0.54
C SER A 129 7.25 1.19 1.65
N ILE A 130 7.09 0.79 2.92
CA ILE A 130 7.69 1.44 4.09
C ILE A 130 8.75 0.56 4.73
N HIS A 131 10.02 1.00 4.68
CA HIS A 131 11.16 0.24 5.17
C HIS A 131 11.57 0.63 6.60
N ARG A 132 11.69 -0.38 7.48
CA ARG A 132 12.27 -0.24 8.83
C ARG A 132 11.57 0.77 9.76
N ARG A 133 10.27 0.99 9.57
CA ARG A 133 9.41 1.83 10.44
C ARG A 133 8.23 1.01 10.97
N ASP A 134 7.64 1.46 12.06
CA ASP A 134 6.38 0.89 12.54
C ASP A 134 5.24 1.36 11.63
N THR A 135 4.59 0.42 10.92
CA THR A 135 3.48 0.71 10.01
C THR A 135 2.13 0.67 10.71
N LYS A 136 2.05 0.15 11.93
CA LYS A 136 0.78 0.00 12.64
C LYS A 136 0.13 1.35 12.96
N PRO A 137 0.83 2.37 13.47
CA PRO A 137 0.25 3.70 13.68
C PRO A 137 -0.23 4.33 12.37
N ILE A 138 0.57 4.20 11.31
CA ILE A 138 0.25 4.72 9.97
C ILE A 138 -1.02 4.04 9.43
N ALA A 139 -1.09 2.70 9.47
CA ALA A 139 -2.25 1.95 9.00
C ALA A 139 -3.52 2.31 9.77
N LYS A 140 -3.43 2.44 11.10
CA LYS A 140 -4.56 2.86 11.92
C LYS A 140 -5.01 4.29 11.62
N ASP A 141 -4.08 5.23 11.44
CA ASP A 141 -4.42 6.60 11.07
C ASP A 141 -5.07 6.66 9.69
N MET A 142 -4.54 5.93 8.71
CA MET A 142 -5.14 5.84 7.38
C MET A 142 -6.57 5.29 7.44
N ILE A 143 -6.82 4.21 8.17
CA ILE A 143 -8.17 3.65 8.33
C ILE A 143 -9.10 4.65 9.02
N ALA A 144 -8.65 5.30 10.11
CA ALA A 144 -9.46 6.27 10.84
C ALA A 144 -9.78 7.52 10.00
N ARG A 145 -8.78 8.05 9.28
CA ARG A 145 -8.88 9.26 8.46
C ARG A 145 -9.73 9.05 7.22
N PHE A 146 -9.59 7.90 6.56
CA PHE A 146 -10.25 7.64 5.29
C PHE A 146 -11.51 6.77 5.41
N GLY A 147 -11.82 6.25 6.60
CA GLY A 147 -13.07 5.55 6.89
C GLY A 147 -13.10 4.10 6.42
N GLY A 148 -11.96 3.40 6.46
CA GLY A 148 -11.83 1.98 6.08
C GLY A 148 -10.96 1.75 4.84
N LEU A 149 -10.76 0.47 4.46
CA LEU A 149 -9.87 0.06 3.37
C LEU A 149 -10.24 0.68 2.01
N GLY A 150 -11.53 0.69 1.66
CA GLY A 150 -12.01 1.33 0.43
C GLY A 150 -11.67 2.82 0.38
N GLY A 151 -11.80 3.49 1.52
CA GLY A 151 -11.45 4.91 1.66
C GLY A 151 -9.96 5.15 1.53
N VAL A 152 -9.13 4.30 2.15
CA VAL A 152 -7.68 4.35 1.99
C VAL A 152 -7.28 4.24 0.53
N LEU A 153 -7.82 3.25 -0.19
CA LEU A 153 -7.51 3.02 -1.60
C LEU A 153 -8.03 4.17 -2.49
N GLY A 154 -9.21 4.72 -2.18
CA GLY A 154 -9.86 5.80 -2.94
C GLY A 154 -9.31 7.20 -2.70
N ALA A 155 -8.74 7.50 -1.53
CA ALA A 155 -8.31 8.85 -1.14
C ALA A 155 -7.28 9.48 -2.08
N ASP A 156 -7.22 10.81 -2.13
CA ASP A 156 -6.22 11.52 -2.93
C ASP A 156 -4.80 11.13 -2.46
N PRO A 157 -3.89 10.68 -3.35
CA PRO A 157 -2.52 10.33 -3.00
C PRO A 157 -1.78 11.40 -2.19
N GLU A 158 -2.08 12.68 -2.40
CA GLU A 158 -1.44 13.77 -1.65
C GLU A 158 -1.79 13.74 -0.16
N GLN A 159 -3.01 13.29 0.20
CA GLN A 159 -3.48 13.20 1.58
C GLN A 159 -2.77 12.12 2.41
N TYR A 160 -2.09 11.17 1.77
CA TYR A 160 -1.31 10.17 2.51
C TYR A 160 -0.13 10.79 3.28
N ARG A 161 0.36 11.95 2.86
CA ARG A 161 1.47 12.66 3.53
C ARG A 161 1.19 12.88 5.02
N ASP A 162 -0.04 13.21 5.36
CA ASP A 162 -0.46 13.53 6.73
C ASP A 162 -0.35 12.30 7.67
N CYS A 163 -0.47 11.09 7.12
CA CYS A 163 -0.38 9.85 7.88
C CYS A 163 1.08 9.45 8.19
N PHE A 164 2.04 9.96 7.41
CA PHE A 164 3.45 9.55 7.48
C PHE A 164 4.27 10.32 8.52
N GLY A 165 3.72 11.40 9.08
CA GLY A 165 4.32 12.22 10.14
C GLY A 165 4.24 11.61 11.54
N LEU A 166 3.59 10.45 11.70
CA LEU A 166 3.28 9.82 13.00
C LEU A 166 4.39 8.90 13.53
N ASP A 167 5.64 9.08 13.10
CA ASP A 167 6.75 8.24 13.55
C ASP A 167 7.53 8.87 14.71
N PRO A 168 7.41 8.34 15.94
CA PRO A 168 8.15 8.83 17.10
C PRO A 168 9.64 8.45 17.09
N GLY A 169 10.12 7.65 16.13
CA GLY A 169 11.40 6.94 16.23
C GLY A 169 12.55 7.47 15.37
N ARG A 170 12.40 8.58 14.63
CA ARG A 170 13.44 9.04 13.69
C ARG A 170 13.77 10.53 13.68
N VAL A 171 13.14 11.35 14.51
CA VAL A 171 13.59 12.74 14.65
C VAL A 171 14.76 12.79 15.62
N GLU A 172 15.90 12.20 15.24
CA GLU A 172 17.17 12.59 15.85
C GLU A 172 17.55 13.94 15.23
N GLU A 173 17.63 14.95 16.09
CA GLU A 173 17.94 16.34 15.76
C GLU A 173 19.28 16.41 15.01
N GLY A 174 19.25 16.57 13.68
CA GLY A 174 20.43 16.66 12.82
C GLY A 174 20.54 15.64 11.68
N ASP A 175 19.69 14.61 11.60
CA ASP A 175 19.71 13.69 10.45
C ASP A 175 19.15 14.37 9.19
N ARG A 176 20.03 14.82 8.29
CA ARG A 176 19.70 15.39 6.97
C ARG A 176 19.01 14.40 6.02
N ARG A 177 18.59 13.22 6.50
CA ARG A 177 17.83 12.21 5.75
C ARG A 177 16.34 12.56 5.61
N ARG A 178 16.05 13.66 4.91
CA ARG A 178 14.75 13.87 4.24
C ARG A 178 14.41 12.91 3.07
N PRO A 179 15.33 12.20 2.38
CA PRO A 179 14.98 11.41 1.18
C PRO A 179 14.10 10.17 1.43
N VAL A 180 14.29 9.45 2.54
CA VAL A 180 13.62 8.15 2.77
C VAL A 180 12.11 8.30 2.97
N TYR A 181 11.66 9.43 3.51
CA TYR A 181 10.23 9.71 3.73
C TYR A 181 9.49 9.96 2.42
N GLU A 182 10.13 10.64 1.47
CA GLU A 182 9.55 10.94 0.17
C GLU A 182 9.45 9.68 -0.70
N ASP A 183 10.46 8.81 -0.65
CA ASP A 183 10.43 7.51 -1.33
C ASP A 183 9.35 6.59 -0.75
N ASP A 184 9.31 6.39 0.58
CA ASP A 184 8.28 5.55 1.23
C ASP A 184 6.86 6.05 0.90
N LEU A 185 6.63 7.38 0.93
CA LEU A 185 5.35 7.99 0.56
C LEU A 185 5.02 7.73 -0.90
N ARG A 186 5.96 7.99 -1.82
CA ARG A 186 5.78 7.76 -3.27
C ARG A 186 5.47 6.30 -3.58
N PHE A 187 6.22 5.36 -3.01
CA PHE A 187 5.95 3.93 -3.19
C PHE A 187 4.58 3.53 -2.63
N THR A 188 4.17 4.10 -1.49
CA THR A 188 2.85 3.84 -0.92
C THR A 188 1.73 4.38 -1.80
N GLN A 189 1.88 5.60 -2.33
CA GLN A 189 0.95 6.20 -3.28
C GLN A 189 0.76 5.29 -4.50
N VAL A 190 1.86 4.86 -5.13
CA VAL A 190 1.80 3.97 -6.30
C VAL A 190 1.18 2.62 -5.95
N LEU A 191 1.61 2.00 -4.85
CA LEU A 191 1.13 0.68 -4.44
C LEU A 191 -0.39 0.69 -4.19
N LEU A 192 -0.88 1.62 -3.38
CA LEU A 192 -2.31 1.67 -3.03
C LEU A 192 -3.16 2.01 -4.25
N LYS A 193 -2.70 2.90 -5.14
CA LYS A 193 -3.42 3.21 -6.38
C LYS A 193 -3.38 2.08 -7.40
N ALA A 194 -2.29 1.34 -7.49
CA ALA A 194 -2.23 0.13 -8.31
C ALA A 194 -3.20 -0.95 -7.80
N VAL A 195 -3.26 -1.17 -6.48
CA VAL A 195 -4.22 -2.10 -5.86
C VAL A 195 -5.67 -1.66 -6.12
N HIS A 196 -5.97 -0.36 -5.96
CA HIS A 196 -7.30 0.16 -6.22
C HIS A 196 -7.73 -0.06 -7.68
N GLU A 197 -6.87 0.29 -8.63
CA GLU A 197 -7.15 0.13 -10.05
C GLU A 197 -7.26 -1.35 -10.45
N PHE A 198 -6.44 -2.22 -9.86
CA PHE A 198 -6.54 -3.66 -10.07
C PHE A 198 -7.91 -4.20 -9.64
N LEU A 199 -8.35 -3.87 -8.42
CA LEU A 199 -9.67 -4.28 -7.91
C LEU A 199 -10.81 -3.75 -8.81
N ARG A 200 -10.72 -2.50 -9.26
CA ARG A 200 -11.72 -1.90 -10.16
C ARG A 200 -11.83 -2.65 -11.49
N ARG A 201 -10.71 -3.10 -12.07
CA ARG A 201 -10.71 -3.81 -13.35
C ARG A 201 -11.25 -5.22 -13.21
N VAL A 202 -10.83 -5.96 -12.19
CA VAL A 202 -11.33 -7.31 -11.90
C VAL A 202 -12.85 -7.29 -11.70
N LEU A 203 -13.37 -6.38 -10.88
CA LEU A 203 -14.83 -6.27 -10.68
C LEU A 203 -15.58 -5.82 -11.94
N ARG A 204 -14.95 -5.02 -12.81
CA ARG A 204 -15.56 -4.60 -14.08
C ARG A 204 -15.72 -5.76 -15.06
N GLU A 205 -14.78 -6.71 -15.07
CA GLU A 205 -14.84 -7.90 -15.92
C GLU A 205 -16.10 -8.73 -15.62
N GLU A 206 -16.40 -8.95 -14.34
CA GLU A 206 -17.59 -9.70 -13.92
C GLU A 206 -18.91 -9.05 -14.38
N VAL A 207 -18.95 -7.71 -14.44
CA VAL A 207 -20.12 -6.95 -14.89
C VAL A 207 -20.23 -6.95 -16.42
N ARG A 208 -19.10 -6.98 -17.14
CA ARG A 208 -19.09 -6.88 -18.61
C ARG A 208 -19.55 -8.16 -19.31
N GLU A 209 -19.24 -9.32 -18.75
CA GLU A 209 -19.50 -10.61 -19.39
C GLU A 209 -20.90 -11.19 -19.09
N ARG A 210 -21.72 -10.48 -18.31
CA ARG A 210 -23.01 -10.97 -17.82
C ARG A 210 -24.14 -9.95 -18.01
N PRO A 211 -25.40 -10.40 -18.11
CA PRO A 211 -26.55 -9.50 -18.05
C PRO A 211 -26.57 -8.73 -16.72
N VAL A 212 -26.42 -7.42 -16.78
CA VAL A 212 -26.26 -6.53 -15.61
C VAL A 212 -27.44 -6.64 -14.65
N ILE A 213 -28.66 -6.75 -15.17
CA ILE A 213 -29.89 -6.89 -14.38
C ILE A 213 -29.92 -8.24 -13.62
N GLY A 214 -29.38 -9.30 -14.22
CA GLY A 214 -29.30 -10.62 -13.59
C GLY A 214 -28.25 -10.71 -12.47
N SER A 215 -27.38 -9.71 -12.36
CA SER A 215 -26.29 -9.65 -11.39
C SER A 215 -26.17 -8.26 -10.74
N TRP A 216 -27.29 -7.76 -10.21
CA TRP A 216 -27.33 -6.45 -9.56
C TRP A 216 -26.31 -6.28 -8.43
N SER A 217 -26.04 -7.35 -7.66
CA SER A 217 -25.01 -7.34 -6.61
C SER A 217 -23.61 -7.06 -7.18
N ALA A 218 -23.21 -7.77 -8.24
CA ALA A 218 -21.92 -7.57 -8.91
C ALA A 218 -21.80 -6.14 -9.48
N LEU A 219 -22.89 -5.62 -10.06
CA LEU A 219 -22.91 -4.22 -10.49
C LEU A 219 -22.68 -3.27 -9.30
N MET A 220 -23.41 -3.46 -8.20
CA MET A 220 -23.30 -2.60 -7.04
C MET A 220 -21.91 -2.66 -6.41
N ASP A 221 -21.27 -3.83 -6.37
CA ASP A 221 -19.93 -3.97 -5.82
C ASP A 221 -18.87 -3.29 -6.70
N TYR A 222 -18.99 -3.43 -8.03
CA TYR A 222 -18.20 -2.66 -8.97
C TYR A 222 -18.38 -1.14 -8.77
N LEU A 223 -19.63 -0.66 -8.74
CA LEU A 223 -19.94 0.77 -8.61
C LEU A 223 -19.45 1.36 -7.29
N LYS A 224 -19.56 0.62 -6.17
CA LYS A 224 -19.02 1.04 -4.87
C LYS A 224 -17.51 1.24 -4.97
N VAL A 225 -16.76 0.27 -5.50
CA VAL A 225 -15.30 0.39 -5.60
C VAL A 225 -14.88 1.50 -6.58
N ALA A 226 -15.64 1.69 -7.65
CA ALA A 226 -15.34 2.67 -8.68
C ALA A 226 -15.71 4.12 -8.30
N MET A 227 -16.67 4.35 -7.38
CA MET A 227 -17.28 5.67 -7.19
C MET A 227 -17.48 6.12 -5.72
N SER A 228 -17.55 5.23 -4.73
CA SER A 228 -17.94 5.61 -3.35
C SER A 228 -16.97 6.53 -2.62
N HIS A 229 -15.69 6.49 -2.99
CA HIS A 229 -14.62 7.28 -2.40
C HIS A 229 -14.05 8.32 -3.36
N GLU A 230 -14.76 8.59 -4.47
CA GLU A 230 -14.37 9.66 -5.36
C GLU A 230 -14.65 11.02 -4.68
N PRO A 231 -13.65 11.92 -4.57
CA PRO A 231 -13.81 13.20 -3.88
C PRO A 231 -14.69 14.20 -4.65
N ARG A 232 -14.96 13.95 -5.94
CA ARG A 232 -15.80 14.79 -6.80
C ARG A 232 -17.01 14.01 -7.27
N GLU A 233 -18.07 14.74 -7.59
CA GLU A 233 -19.23 14.15 -8.25
C GLU A 233 -18.87 13.71 -9.67
N HIS A 234 -19.01 12.42 -9.92
CA HIS A 234 -18.85 11.79 -11.23
C HIS A 234 -20.20 11.24 -11.68
N PHE A 235 -20.62 11.65 -12.87
CA PHE A 235 -21.77 11.07 -13.53
C PHE A 235 -21.33 10.02 -14.53
N ARG A 236 -21.77 8.78 -14.33
CA ARG A 236 -21.47 7.60 -15.13
C ARG A 236 -22.73 7.09 -15.80
N ILE A 237 -22.61 6.66 -17.05
CA ILE A 237 -23.69 5.99 -17.78
C ILE A 237 -23.18 4.62 -18.23
N LEU A 238 -23.96 3.60 -17.89
CA LEU A 238 -23.80 2.24 -18.35
C LEU A 238 -24.76 2.01 -19.50
N PHE A 239 -24.22 1.72 -20.68
CA PHE A 239 -24.98 1.46 -21.90
C PHE A 239 -25.13 -0.05 -22.07
N LEU A 240 -26.35 -0.51 -22.31
CA LEU A 240 -26.71 -1.92 -22.38
C LEU A 240 -27.33 -2.28 -23.74
N ASP A 241 -27.06 -3.50 -24.19
CA ASP A 241 -27.75 -4.11 -25.33
C ASP A 241 -29.12 -4.70 -24.95
N ARG A 242 -29.81 -5.33 -25.92
CA ARG A 242 -31.15 -5.93 -25.72
C ARG A 242 -31.15 -7.12 -24.75
N LYS A 243 -29.98 -7.72 -24.50
CA LYS A 243 -29.79 -8.80 -23.52
C LYS A 243 -29.38 -8.23 -22.14
N ASN A 244 -29.37 -6.92 -21.99
CA ASN A 244 -28.88 -6.18 -20.82
C ASN A 244 -27.40 -6.43 -20.52
N ILE A 245 -26.60 -6.74 -21.53
CA ILE A 245 -25.15 -6.87 -21.42
C ILE A 245 -24.53 -5.48 -21.55
N LEU A 246 -23.52 -5.20 -20.74
CA LEU A 246 -22.80 -3.93 -20.75
C LEU A 246 -21.98 -3.78 -22.04
N ILE A 247 -22.36 -2.81 -22.88
CA ILE A 247 -21.67 -2.47 -24.13
C ILE A 247 -20.84 -1.18 -24.02
N GLY A 248 -21.13 -0.34 -23.03
CA GLY A 248 -20.39 0.88 -22.76
C GLY A 248 -20.47 1.28 -21.30
N ASP A 249 -19.39 1.83 -20.77
CA ASP A 249 -19.32 2.32 -19.40
C ASP A 249 -18.45 3.57 -19.38
N GLU A 250 -19.11 4.72 -19.27
CA GLU A 250 -18.51 6.02 -19.55
C GLU A 250 -18.83 7.02 -18.44
N VAL A 251 -17.82 7.77 -18.03
CA VAL A 251 -17.99 8.93 -17.15
C VAL A 251 -18.26 10.14 -18.04
N GLN A 252 -19.50 10.60 -18.08
CA GLN A 252 -19.96 11.70 -18.94
C GLN A 252 -19.65 13.08 -18.35
N SER A 253 -19.53 13.17 -17.02
CA SER A 253 -19.23 14.42 -16.33
C SER A 253 -18.24 14.16 -15.19
N ARG A 254 -17.21 15.00 -15.12
CA ARG A 254 -16.33 15.14 -13.96
C ARG A 254 -16.54 16.56 -13.45
N GLY A 255 -17.38 16.72 -12.43
CA GLY A 255 -17.77 18.05 -11.95
C GLY A 255 -16.61 18.86 -11.33
N THR A 256 -16.81 20.18 -11.29
CA THR A 256 -16.28 21.06 -10.23
C THR A 256 -17.27 21.09 -9.05
N VAL A 257 -16.97 21.85 -8.00
CA VAL A 257 -17.72 21.93 -6.73
C VAL A 257 -19.24 22.19 -6.89
N ASP A 258 -19.69 22.71 -8.05
CA ASP A 258 -21.07 23.14 -8.28
C ASP A 258 -21.69 22.53 -9.55
N HIS A 259 -21.71 21.22 -9.74
CA HIS A 259 -22.36 20.47 -10.84
C HIS A 259 -21.94 20.81 -12.29
N THR A 260 -21.61 19.80 -13.10
CA THR A 260 -21.61 19.94 -14.57
C THR A 260 -22.93 19.35 -15.08
N PRO A 261 -23.79 20.14 -15.73
CA PRO A 261 -25.11 19.68 -16.16
C PRO A 261 -24.98 18.53 -17.17
N LEU A 262 -25.69 17.43 -16.91
CA LEU A 262 -25.86 16.36 -17.88
C LEU A 262 -26.91 16.80 -18.90
N TYR A 263 -26.52 16.92 -20.16
CA TYR A 263 -27.44 17.33 -21.23
C TYR A 263 -28.12 16.10 -21.86
N PRO A 264 -29.46 15.99 -21.82
CA PRO A 264 -30.18 14.84 -22.39
C PRO A 264 -29.82 14.54 -23.85
N ARG A 265 -29.56 15.58 -24.66
CA ARG A 265 -29.16 15.42 -26.07
C ARG A 265 -27.85 14.63 -26.24
N GLU A 266 -26.87 14.82 -25.35
CA GLU A 266 -25.59 14.13 -25.43
C GLU A 266 -25.75 12.67 -24.99
N VAL A 267 -26.59 12.43 -23.98
CA VAL A 267 -26.95 11.07 -23.55
C VAL A 267 -27.64 10.30 -24.67
N VAL A 268 -28.66 10.91 -25.31
CA VAL A 268 -29.39 10.30 -26.44
C VAL A 268 -28.45 10.03 -27.60
N LYS A 269 -27.65 11.03 -28.01
CA LYS A 269 -26.66 10.89 -29.08
C LYS A 269 -25.71 9.73 -28.80
N ARG A 270 -25.14 9.66 -27.59
CA ARG A 270 -24.19 8.62 -27.22
C ARG A 270 -24.83 7.23 -27.16
N ALA A 271 -26.04 7.14 -26.62
CA ALA A 271 -26.78 5.87 -26.56
C ALA A 271 -27.06 5.32 -27.97
N LEU A 272 -27.43 6.19 -28.91
CA LEU A 272 -27.63 5.82 -30.31
C LEU A 272 -26.32 5.44 -31.02
N GLU A 273 -25.23 6.18 -30.81
CA GLU A 273 -23.90 5.86 -31.36
C GLU A 273 -23.41 4.47 -30.93
N LEU A 274 -23.69 4.08 -29.70
CA LEU A 274 -23.32 2.76 -29.16
C LEU A 274 -24.33 1.66 -29.50
N GLY A 275 -25.48 1.99 -30.09
CA GLY A 275 -26.56 1.03 -30.35
C GLY A 275 -27.19 0.47 -29.07
N ALA A 276 -27.23 1.26 -28.00
CA ALA A 276 -27.81 0.86 -26.73
C ALA A 276 -29.33 0.75 -26.82
N SER A 277 -29.90 -0.30 -26.24
CA SER A 277 -31.37 -0.40 -26.05
C SER A 277 -31.80 0.01 -24.65
N ALA A 278 -30.86 0.09 -23.72
CA ALA A 278 -31.13 0.59 -22.38
C ALA A 278 -29.89 1.22 -21.75
N ILE A 279 -30.10 2.02 -20.71
CA ILE A 279 -29.02 2.57 -19.88
C ILE A 279 -29.30 2.42 -18.38
N ILE A 280 -28.24 2.50 -17.59
CA ILE A 280 -28.31 2.79 -16.15
C ILE A 280 -27.48 4.06 -15.90
N MET A 281 -28.09 5.04 -15.27
CA MET A 281 -27.41 6.25 -14.83
C MET A 281 -26.86 6.05 -13.42
N VAL A 282 -25.68 6.58 -13.14
CA VAL A 282 -25.07 6.49 -11.82
C VAL A 282 -24.34 7.78 -11.49
N HIS A 283 -24.50 8.31 -10.28
CA HIS A 283 -23.61 9.34 -9.76
C HIS A 283 -23.24 9.07 -8.31
N ASN A 284 -22.14 9.65 -7.85
CA ASN A 284 -21.77 9.60 -6.43
C ASN A 284 -22.04 10.93 -5.74
N HIS A 285 -22.33 10.86 -4.44
CA HIS A 285 -22.34 12.00 -3.54
C HIS A 285 -21.10 11.95 -2.64
N PRO A 286 -20.12 12.87 -2.79
CA PRO A 286 -18.94 12.94 -1.92
C PRO A 286 -19.27 13.11 -0.44
N SER A 287 -20.44 13.71 -0.12
CA SER A 287 -20.98 13.80 1.24
C SER A 287 -21.18 12.43 1.90
N GLY A 288 -21.44 11.41 1.08
CA GLY A 288 -21.69 10.03 1.48
C GLY A 288 -23.17 9.69 1.71
N ASP A 289 -24.07 10.68 1.72
CA ASP A 289 -25.51 10.47 1.76
C ASP A 289 -26.04 10.26 0.33
N PRO A 290 -26.59 9.07 -0.02
CA PRO A 290 -27.08 8.80 -1.35
C PRO A 290 -28.49 9.37 -1.62
N THR A 291 -29.06 10.18 -0.72
CA THR A 291 -30.38 10.77 -0.93
C THR A 291 -30.35 11.72 -2.14
N PRO A 292 -31.17 11.48 -3.19
CA PRO A 292 -31.15 12.31 -4.39
C PRO A 292 -31.68 13.72 -4.12
N SER A 293 -31.04 14.72 -4.72
CA SER A 293 -31.51 16.10 -4.66
C SER A 293 -32.70 16.32 -5.62
N LYS A 294 -33.37 17.47 -5.47
CA LYS A 294 -34.41 17.89 -6.43
C LYS A 294 -33.85 18.06 -7.86
N ALA A 295 -32.61 18.50 -7.97
CA ALA A 295 -31.94 18.68 -9.26
C ALA A 295 -31.70 17.32 -9.94
N ASP A 296 -31.29 16.31 -9.17
CA ASP A 296 -31.10 14.94 -9.70
C ASP A 296 -32.42 14.37 -10.21
N ILE A 297 -33.52 14.57 -9.46
CA ILE A 297 -34.86 14.13 -9.85
C ILE A 297 -35.30 14.78 -11.16
N GLU A 298 -35.15 16.10 -11.28
CA GLU A 298 -35.55 16.83 -12.48
C GLU A 298 -34.72 16.44 -13.70
N MET A 299 -33.40 16.39 -13.55
CA MET A 299 -32.49 15.95 -14.62
C MET A 299 -32.81 14.52 -15.07
N THR A 300 -33.06 13.61 -14.13
CA THR A 300 -33.39 12.21 -14.45
C THR A 300 -34.65 12.13 -15.29
N ARG A 301 -35.71 12.87 -14.93
CA ARG A 301 -36.97 12.88 -15.67
C ARG A 301 -36.78 13.38 -17.10
N GLN A 302 -35.99 14.43 -17.29
CA GLN A 302 -35.68 14.96 -18.62
C GLN A 302 -34.94 13.94 -19.48
N VAL A 303 -33.98 13.22 -18.92
CA VAL A 303 -33.23 12.16 -19.64
C VAL A 303 -34.13 10.98 -19.98
N VAL A 304 -34.94 10.50 -19.02
CA VAL A 304 -35.90 9.41 -19.23
C VAL A 304 -36.87 9.76 -20.37
N GLN A 305 -37.44 10.97 -20.35
CA GLN A 305 -38.36 11.43 -21.39
C GLN A 305 -37.67 11.50 -22.77
N ALA A 306 -36.44 12.01 -22.82
CA ALA A 306 -35.70 12.13 -24.08
C ALA A 306 -35.33 10.77 -24.68
N LEU A 307 -34.93 9.80 -23.86
CA LEU A 307 -34.58 8.45 -24.31
C LEU A 307 -35.80 7.62 -24.71
N ALA A 308 -36.95 7.82 -24.05
CA ALA A 308 -38.20 7.18 -24.43
C ALA A 308 -38.64 7.54 -25.86
N ALA A 309 -38.33 8.76 -26.32
CA ALA A 309 -38.65 9.19 -27.69
C ALA A 309 -37.86 8.44 -28.79
N VAL A 310 -36.81 7.70 -28.41
CA VAL A 310 -35.99 6.90 -29.32
C VAL A 310 -35.93 5.42 -28.90
N ASP A 311 -36.93 4.95 -28.14
CA ASP A 311 -37.08 3.57 -27.70
C ASP A 311 -35.90 3.02 -26.86
N ILE A 312 -35.23 3.89 -26.09
CA ILE A 312 -34.16 3.48 -25.17
C ILE A 312 -34.67 3.54 -23.72
N THR A 313 -34.57 2.41 -23.01
CA THR A 313 -35.07 2.30 -21.63
C THR A 313 -34.05 2.78 -20.61
N VAL A 314 -34.46 3.55 -19.60
CA VAL A 314 -33.64 3.80 -18.41
C VAL A 314 -34.03 2.76 -17.35
N HIS A 315 -33.14 1.81 -17.06
CA HIS A 315 -33.42 0.76 -16.08
C HIS A 315 -33.39 1.26 -14.66
N ASP A 316 -32.42 2.12 -14.34
CA ASP A 316 -32.34 2.77 -13.05
C ASP A 316 -31.49 4.04 -13.12
N HIS A 317 -31.61 4.84 -12.07
CA HIS A 317 -30.63 5.84 -11.70
C HIS A 317 -30.16 5.57 -10.28
N VAL A 318 -28.88 5.26 -10.11
CA VAL A 318 -28.29 4.87 -8.82
C VAL A 318 -27.43 6.00 -8.27
N VAL A 319 -27.68 6.39 -7.02
CA VAL A 319 -26.82 7.31 -6.26
C VAL A 319 -25.91 6.50 -5.36
N ILE A 320 -24.60 6.67 -5.48
CA ILE A 320 -23.58 6.00 -4.68
C ILE A 320 -23.10 6.92 -3.56
N GLY A 321 -23.31 6.49 -2.32
CA GLY A 321 -22.77 7.14 -1.12
C GLY A 321 -21.64 6.33 -0.49
N LYS A 322 -21.27 6.67 0.76
CA LYS A 322 -20.26 5.93 1.53
C LYS A 322 -20.87 4.65 2.09
N ASN A 323 -20.53 3.51 1.49
CA ASN A 323 -21.04 2.17 1.84
C ASN A 323 -22.57 2.00 1.72
N ARG A 324 -23.26 2.93 1.05
CA ARG A 324 -24.71 2.88 0.83
C ARG A 324 -25.03 3.39 -0.58
N HIS A 325 -26.24 3.11 -1.04
CA HIS A 325 -26.72 3.59 -2.33
C HIS A 325 -28.23 3.82 -2.27
N ALA A 326 -28.73 4.62 -3.20
CA ALA A 326 -30.14 4.81 -3.45
C ALA A 326 -30.45 4.48 -4.91
N SER A 327 -31.59 3.83 -5.14
CA SER A 327 -32.10 3.49 -6.48
C SER A 327 -33.35 4.32 -6.73
N PHE A 328 -33.36 5.09 -7.81
CA PHE A 328 -34.53 5.89 -8.18
C PHE A 328 -35.74 4.99 -8.44
N ARG A 329 -35.53 3.83 -9.05
CA ARG A 329 -36.59 2.85 -9.27
C ARG A 329 -37.17 2.31 -7.96
N SER A 330 -36.31 1.99 -6.99
CA SER A 330 -36.74 1.54 -5.65
C SER A 330 -37.49 2.62 -4.88
N LEU A 331 -37.08 3.88 -5.07
CA LEU A 331 -37.73 5.07 -4.51
C LEU A 331 -38.98 5.51 -5.30
N ARG A 332 -39.33 4.83 -6.40
CA ARG A 332 -40.45 5.16 -7.31
C ARG A 332 -40.37 6.58 -7.89
N LEU A 333 -39.15 7.01 -8.22
CA LEU A 333 -38.87 8.30 -8.86
C LEU A 333 -38.88 8.22 -10.40
N ILE A 334 -38.82 6.99 -10.95
CA ILE A 334 -38.91 6.64 -12.37
C ILE A 334 -39.69 5.33 -12.55
#